data_AF-G3JU68-F1
#
_entry.id   AF-G3JU68-F1
#
_cell.length_a   1.000
_cell.length_b   1.000
_cell.length_c   1.000
_cell.angle_alpha   90.00
_cell.angle_beta   90.00
_cell.angle_gamma   90.00
#
_symmetry.space_group_name_H-M   'P 1'
#
loop_
_entity.id
_entity.type
_entity.pdbx_description
1 polymer ?
#
loop_
_entity_poly.entity_id
_entity_poly.type
_entity_poly.pdbx_seq_one_letter_code
_entity_poly.pdbx_strand_id
1 'polypeptide(L)'
;MLFSASNRKGGALLFLFSLLSSLLLFSSQASTALAAPIDGFETLFIRDKDIPDKAEVEKLIKPENLDGFSKYAKKDEPGKDKSIFFTGQSPQDIAKIVKAAQDHKLTSIRNLWKNPNFYNRGQYKEVDEHTFREFQKAFSKFYAKRSEGKAYLIFPHDKQPSKDGIFYSIELPEIIENKKVNKIVWIDQNKLTDKNYKWEDEKKIYWEKPKP
;
A
#
# COMPACT_ATOMS: atom_id res chain seq x y z
N MET A 1 -36.48 -50.73 11.98
CA MET A 1 -37.87 -50.37 11.60
C MET A 1 -38.30 -49.29 12.59
N LEU A 2 -38.50 -48.02 12.20
CA LEU A 2 -39.77 -47.48 11.65
C LEU A 2 -40.94 -47.84 12.61
N PHE A 3 -41.73 -46.96 13.22
CA PHE A 3 -42.19 -45.60 12.90
C PHE A 3 -42.65 -44.84 14.17
N SER A 4 -42.68 -43.49 14.07
CA SER A 4 -43.37 -42.56 14.98
C SER A 4 -44.58 -41.91 14.26
N ALA A 5 -45.43 -41.25 15.05
CA ALA A 5 -46.64 -40.45 14.77
C ALA A 5 -47.96 -41.24 14.75
N SER A 6 -49.08 -40.77 15.31
CA SER A 6 -49.53 -39.40 15.63
C SER A 6 -50.66 -39.45 16.68
N ASN A 7 -51.02 -38.35 17.36
CA ASN A 7 -52.18 -37.53 16.95
C ASN A 7 -52.38 -36.27 17.84
N ARG A 8 -53.05 -35.30 17.22
CA ARG A 8 -53.31 -33.90 17.57
C ARG A 8 -54.22 -33.66 18.80
N LYS A 9 -54.13 -32.45 19.37
CA LYS A 9 -55.19 -31.41 19.34
C LYS A 9 -54.74 -30.12 20.05
N GLY A 10 -54.59 -29.04 19.28
CA GLY A 10 -54.42 -27.66 19.77
C GLY A 10 -55.56 -26.80 19.23
N GLY A 11 -56.15 -25.99 20.10
CA GLY A 11 -57.20 -25.04 19.75
C GLY A 11 -57.57 -24.16 20.95
N ALA A 12 -57.81 -22.88 20.67
CA ALA A 12 -58.42 -21.86 21.54
C ALA A 12 -57.48 -20.95 22.39
N LEU A 13 -56.44 -20.34 21.80
CA LEU A 13 -55.73 -19.21 22.45
C LEU A 13 -55.21 -18.11 21.50
N LEU A 14 -55.75 -17.99 20.27
CA LEU A 14 -55.25 -17.03 19.26
C LEU A 14 -56.28 -16.00 18.75
N PHE A 15 -57.30 -15.66 19.54
CA PHE A 15 -58.37 -14.74 19.11
C PHE A 15 -58.47 -13.40 19.90
N LEU A 16 -57.53 -13.09 20.78
CA LEU A 16 -57.57 -11.86 21.61
C LEU A 16 -56.52 -10.79 21.25
N PHE A 17 -55.68 -11.00 20.22
CA PHE A 17 -54.67 -10.02 19.81
C PHE A 17 -55.01 -9.22 18.53
N SER A 18 -56.19 -9.40 17.93
CA SER A 18 -56.55 -8.75 16.65
C SER A 18 -57.47 -7.53 16.75
N LEU A 19 -57.73 -6.99 17.95
CA LEU A 19 -58.67 -5.87 18.15
C LEU A 19 -58.05 -4.60 18.77
N LEU A 20 -56.74 -4.59 19.09
CA LEU A 20 -56.04 -3.37 19.54
C LEU A 20 -55.26 -2.64 18.42
N SER A 21 -55.21 -3.19 17.20
CA SER A 21 -54.37 -2.64 16.11
C SER A 21 -55.08 -1.66 15.18
N SER A 22 -56.33 -1.25 15.46
CA SER A 22 -57.14 -0.43 14.53
C SER A 22 -57.57 0.94 15.05
N LEU A 23 -57.09 1.42 16.21
CA LEU A 23 -57.64 2.64 16.85
C LEU A 23 -56.66 3.73 17.29
N LEU A 24 -55.41 3.76 16.80
CA LEU A 24 -54.53 4.93 16.99
C LEU A 24 -53.79 5.35 15.71
N LEU A 25 -54.44 5.13 14.56
CA LEU A 25 -54.23 5.94 13.36
C LEU A 25 -55.11 7.20 13.51
N PHE A 26 -54.53 8.38 13.25
CA PHE A 26 -55.14 9.74 13.24
C PHE A 26 -54.96 10.62 14.49
N SER A 27 -53.72 11.03 14.74
CA SER A 27 -53.36 12.39 15.21
C SER A 27 -51.85 12.54 15.01
N SER A 28 -51.24 13.57 14.44
CA SER A 28 -51.67 14.78 13.74
C SER A 28 -50.35 15.44 13.30
N GLN A 29 -50.27 15.86 12.04
CA GLN A 29 -49.28 16.79 11.46
C GLN A 29 -47.80 16.37 11.49
N ALA A 30 -47.37 15.89 10.33
CA ALA A 30 -45.97 15.89 9.92
C ALA A 30 -45.41 17.33 10.00
N SER A 31 -44.47 17.56 10.91
CA SER A 31 -43.41 18.51 10.61
C SER A 31 -42.48 17.82 9.63
N THR A 32 -42.83 17.88 8.34
CA THR A 32 -41.85 17.68 7.28
C THR A 32 -40.87 18.83 7.44
N ALA A 33 -39.79 18.61 8.20
CA ALA A 33 -38.60 19.41 8.00
C ALA A 33 -38.26 19.23 6.52
N LEU A 34 -38.52 20.29 5.73
CA LEU A 34 -38.00 20.40 4.39
C LEU A 34 -36.49 20.43 4.59
N ALA A 35 -35.87 19.25 4.61
CA ALA A 35 -34.43 19.13 4.47
C ALA A 35 -34.16 19.72 3.08
N ALA A 36 -33.74 20.98 3.05
CA ALA A 36 -33.09 21.52 1.88
C ALA A 36 -32.05 20.48 1.46
N PRO A 37 -31.98 20.09 0.18
CA PRO A 37 -30.89 19.25 -0.28
C PRO A 37 -29.61 19.96 0.17
N ILE A 38 -28.80 19.26 0.98
CA ILE A 38 -27.45 19.72 1.26
C ILE A 38 -26.71 19.52 -0.06
N ASP A 39 -26.83 20.50 -0.95
CA ASP A 39 -25.90 20.76 -2.03
C ASP A 39 -24.56 21.05 -1.36
N GLY A 40 -23.80 19.98 -1.09
CA GLY A 40 -22.61 20.08 -0.24
C GLY A 40 -22.12 18.78 0.35
N PHE A 41 -22.74 17.63 0.06
CA PHE A 41 -22.06 16.34 0.15
C PHE A 41 -21.16 16.07 -1.08
N GLU A 42 -20.47 17.11 -1.57
CA GLU A 42 -19.09 16.88 -2.02
C GLU A 42 -18.31 16.49 -0.76
N THR A 43 -18.46 15.21 -0.43
CA THR A 43 -17.73 14.42 0.53
C THR A 43 -16.46 15.12 0.98
N LEU A 44 -16.43 15.54 2.24
CA LEU A 44 -15.21 15.72 3.02
C LEU A 44 -14.39 14.44 2.84
N PHE A 45 -13.55 14.38 1.81
CA PHE A 45 -12.54 13.35 1.67
C PHE A 45 -11.60 13.60 2.83
N ILE A 46 -11.80 12.88 3.93
CA ILE A 46 -10.85 12.84 5.02
C ILE A 46 -9.62 12.16 4.42
N ARG A 47 -8.69 12.97 3.89
CA ARG A 47 -7.40 12.49 3.43
C ARG A 47 -6.72 11.83 4.63
N ASP A 48 -6.21 10.62 4.44
CA ASP A 48 -5.51 9.95 5.52
C ASP A 48 -4.32 10.83 5.97
N LYS A 49 -4.02 10.82 7.28
CA LYS A 49 -2.88 11.55 7.83
C LYS A 49 -1.57 11.13 7.14
N ASP A 50 -0.61 12.05 7.02
CA ASP A 50 0.70 11.79 6.40
C ASP A 50 0.63 11.36 4.92
N ILE A 51 -0.35 11.90 4.19
CA ILE A 51 -0.47 11.84 2.74
C ILE A 51 -0.38 13.27 2.19
N PRO A 52 0.52 13.57 1.23
CA PRO A 52 0.63 14.89 0.65
C PRO A 52 -0.61 15.24 -0.18
N ASP A 53 -1.01 16.50 -0.13
CA ASP A 53 -2.02 17.04 -1.02
C ASP A 53 -1.48 17.29 -2.45
N LYS A 54 -2.35 17.70 -3.38
CA LYS A 54 -1.95 18.01 -4.76
C LYS A 54 -0.82 19.04 -4.85
N ALA A 55 -0.91 20.13 -4.11
CA ALA A 55 0.08 21.19 -4.15
C ALA A 55 1.42 20.70 -3.55
N GLU A 56 1.36 19.89 -2.50
CA GLU A 56 2.52 19.23 -1.92
C GLU A 56 3.13 18.22 -2.90
N VAL A 57 2.33 17.43 -3.63
CA VAL A 57 2.81 16.53 -4.69
C VAL A 57 3.54 17.32 -5.77
N GLU A 58 2.93 18.37 -6.33
CA GLU A 58 3.53 19.23 -7.37
C GLU A 58 4.82 19.91 -6.92
N LYS A 59 4.97 20.16 -5.61
CA LYS A 59 6.23 20.63 -5.02
C LYS A 59 7.25 19.50 -4.92
N LEU A 60 6.85 18.34 -4.40
CA LEU A 60 7.73 17.20 -4.12
C LEU A 60 8.30 16.52 -5.37
N ILE A 61 7.62 16.59 -6.51
CA ILE A 61 8.16 16.05 -7.77
C ILE A 61 9.41 16.79 -8.24
N LYS A 62 9.64 18.02 -7.78
CA LYS A 62 10.78 18.83 -8.22
C LYS A 62 12.07 18.36 -7.53
N PRO A 63 13.18 18.17 -8.27
CA PRO A 63 14.43 17.61 -7.72
C PRO A 63 14.97 18.35 -6.48
N GLU A 64 14.83 19.67 -6.43
CA GLU A 64 15.27 20.52 -5.31
C GLU A 64 14.50 20.26 -4.00
N ASN A 65 13.31 19.64 -4.08
CA ASN A 65 12.45 19.35 -2.94
C ASN A 65 12.51 17.88 -2.50
N LEU A 66 13.45 17.09 -3.03
CA LEU A 66 13.53 15.64 -2.78
C LEU A 66 13.61 15.29 -1.28
N ASP A 67 14.31 16.08 -0.48
CA ASP A 67 14.43 15.81 0.96
C ASP A 67 13.12 16.09 1.73
N GLY A 68 12.14 16.76 1.10
CA GLY A 68 10.80 16.99 1.63
C GLY A 68 9.99 15.70 1.87
N PHE A 69 10.32 14.60 1.19
CA PHE A 69 9.72 13.29 1.43
C PHE A 69 9.98 12.76 2.85
N SER A 70 11.01 13.25 3.54
CA SER A 70 11.31 12.90 4.94
C SER A 70 10.16 13.19 5.91
N LYS A 71 9.29 14.17 5.60
CA LYS A 71 8.07 14.46 6.36
C LYS A 71 7.13 13.25 6.44
N TYR A 72 7.09 12.43 5.39
CA TYR A 72 6.18 11.29 5.24
C TYR A 72 6.84 9.93 5.52
N ALA A 73 8.17 9.87 5.45
CA ALA A 73 8.92 8.66 5.76
C ALA A 73 9.01 8.39 7.27
N LYS A 74 9.10 7.12 7.65
CA LYS A 74 9.47 6.73 9.02
C LYS A 74 10.88 7.24 9.33
N LYS A 75 11.10 7.62 10.59
CA LYS A 75 12.39 8.12 11.05
C LYS A 75 13.44 7.01 10.90
N ASP A 76 14.64 7.40 10.48
CA ASP A 76 15.81 6.50 10.39
C ASP A 76 15.65 5.27 9.45
N GLU A 77 14.65 5.30 8.56
CA GLU A 77 14.40 4.26 7.55
C GLU A 77 14.81 4.72 6.12
N PRO A 78 15.26 3.82 5.23
CA PRO A 78 15.72 2.47 5.55
C PRO A 78 16.98 2.52 6.43
N GLY A 79 17.08 1.59 7.38
CA GLY A 79 18.32 1.40 8.14
C GLY A 79 19.47 0.92 7.25
N LYS A 80 20.71 1.06 7.73
CA LYS A 80 21.91 0.52 7.05
C LYS A 80 21.76 -0.98 6.83
N ASP A 81 22.13 -1.45 5.63
CA ASP A 81 22.02 -2.84 5.21
C ASP A 81 20.58 -3.39 5.14
N LYS A 82 19.56 -2.51 5.18
CA LYS A 82 18.14 -2.91 5.24
C LYS A 82 17.34 -2.62 3.97
N SER A 83 17.91 -1.97 2.96
CA SER A 83 17.17 -1.62 1.75
C SER A 83 16.86 -2.83 0.87
N ILE A 84 15.63 -2.92 0.41
CA ILE A 84 15.19 -3.84 -0.63
C ILE A 84 14.49 -3.12 -1.78
N PHE A 85 14.85 -3.50 -3.00
CA PHE A 85 14.29 -3.04 -4.26
C PHE A 85 13.62 -4.21 -4.98
N PHE A 86 12.68 -3.91 -5.87
CA PHE A 86 12.04 -4.90 -6.72
C PHE A 86 11.61 -4.26 -8.04
N THR A 87 11.58 -5.04 -9.12
CA THR A 87 11.25 -4.54 -10.45
C THR A 87 10.54 -5.61 -11.29
N GLY A 88 9.74 -5.19 -12.27
CA GLY A 88 9.01 -6.11 -13.17
C GLY A 88 7.95 -6.96 -12.48
N GLN A 89 7.35 -6.45 -11.40
CA GLN A 89 6.47 -7.22 -10.51
C GLN A 89 4.98 -6.97 -10.77
N SER A 90 4.18 -8.04 -10.67
CA SER A 90 2.72 -7.91 -10.57
C SER A 90 2.33 -7.37 -9.18
N PRO A 91 1.14 -6.75 -9.01
CA PRO A 91 0.67 -6.31 -7.70
C PRO A 91 0.67 -7.43 -6.63
N GLN A 92 0.29 -8.65 -7.03
CA GLN A 92 0.27 -9.82 -6.15
C GLN A 92 1.68 -10.20 -5.70
N ASP A 93 2.65 -10.14 -6.60
CA ASP A 93 4.04 -10.46 -6.26
C ASP A 93 4.70 -9.37 -5.43
N ILE A 94 4.35 -8.09 -5.64
CA ILE A 94 4.78 -7.00 -4.76
C ILE A 94 4.34 -7.27 -3.32
N ALA A 95 3.09 -7.69 -3.10
CA ALA A 95 2.61 -7.99 -1.76
C ALA A 95 3.40 -9.13 -1.09
N LYS A 96 3.74 -10.19 -1.85
CA LYS A 96 4.60 -11.28 -1.35
C LYS A 96 6.00 -10.81 -1.03
N ILE A 97 6.61 -10.00 -1.89
CA ILE A 97 7.94 -9.41 -1.70
C ILE A 97 7.98 -8.54 -0.45
N VAL A 98 6.99 -7.65 -0.27
CA VAL A 98 6.92 -6.78 0.90
C VAL A 98 6.77 -7.58 2.18
N LYS A 99 5.94 -8.63 2.17
CA LYS A 99 5.80 -9.53 3.33
C LYS A 99 7.12 -10.23 3.66
N ALA A 100 7.76 -10.85 2.67
CA ALA A 100 9.03 -11.52 2.87
C ALA A 100 10.13 -10.55 3.35
N ALA A 101 10.17 -9.33 2.80
CA ALA A 101 11.06 -8.28 3.26
C ALA A 101 10.87 -7.97 4.76
N GLN A 102 9.62 -7.87 5.22
CA GLN A 102 9.31 -7.64 6.64
C GLN A 102 9.80 -8.79 7.52
N ASP A 103 9.63 -10.05 7.08
CA ASP A 103 10.12 -11.23 7.81
C ASP A 103 11.66 -11.20 7.96
N HIS A 104 12.38 -10.64 6.98
CA HIS A 104 13.84 -10.41 7.03
C HIS A 104 14.25 -9.06 7.66
N LYS A 105 13.31 -8.29 8.22
CA LYS A 105 13.55 -6.95 8.78
C LYS A 105 14.19 -5.99 7.77
N LEU A 106 13.75 -6.07 6.51
CA LEU A 106 14.14 -5.19 5.41
C LEU A 106 13.05 -4.15 5.15
N THR A 107 13.47 -3.00 4.66
CA THR A 107 12.63 -1.87 4.32
C THR A 107 12.63 -1.70 2.81
N SER A 108 11.45 -1.71 2.22
CA SER A 108 11.15 -1.43 0.82
C SER A 108 10.51 -0.06 0.67
N ILE A 109 10.39 0.40 -0.58
CA ILE A 109 9.64 1.61 -0.89
C ILE A 109 8.17 1.57 -0.42
N ARG A 110 7.58 0.38 -0.18
CA ARG A 110 6.18 0.27 0.25
C ARG A 110 6.00 0.47 1.76
N ASN A 111 6.94 0.01 2.58
CA ASN A 111 6.85 0.08 4.05
C ASN A 111 7.72 1.19 4.69
N LEU A 112 8.41 1.99 3.87
CA LEU A 112 9.17 3.19 4.29
C LEU A 112 8.30 4.26 4.97
N TRP A 113 7.05 4.40 4.54
CA TRP A 113 6.20 5.54 4.88
C TRP A 113 5.50 5.40 6.24
N LYS A 114 5.22 6.53 6.89
CA LYS A 114 4.40 6.60 8.11
C LYS A 114 2.99 6.06 7.86
N ASN A 115 2.42 6.43 6.71
CA ASN A 115 1.12 5.93 6.26
C ASN A 115 1.31 4.76 5.26
N PRO A 116 0.73 3.57 5.52
CA PRO A 116 0.83 2.41 4.61
C PRO A 116 0.18 2.63 3.24
N ASN A 117 -0.73 3.60 3.10
CA ASN A 117 -1.40 3.96 1.86
C ASN A 117 -0.65 5.02 1.04
N PHE A 118 0.52 5.51 1.50
CA PHE A 118 1.25 6.60 0.84
C PHE A 118 1.48 6.41 -0.66
N TYR A 119 1.74 5.18 -1.09
CA TYR A 119 2.01 4.89 -2.51
C TYR A 119 0.76 4.55 -3.33
N ASN A 120 -0.42 4.53 -2.71
CA ASN A 120 -1.66 4.06 -3.34
C ASN A 120 -2.26 5.16 -4.22
N ARG A 121 -2.47 4.87 -5.51
CA ARG A 121 -3.09 5.79 -6.49
C ARG A 121 -4.42 6.37 -6.02
N GLY A 122 -5.21 5.60 -5.26
CA GLY A 122 -6.52 6.02 -4.75
C GLY A 122 -6.50 7.17 -3.75
N GLN A 123 -5.33 7.51 -3.20
CA GLN A 123 -5.14 8.63 -2.27
C GLN A 123 -4.92 9.99 -2.98
N TYR A 124 -4.73 9.97 -4.31
CA TYR A 124 -4.32 11.13 -5.10
C TYR A 124 -5.27 11.40 -6.27
N LYS A 125 -6.59 11.26 -6.06
CA LYS A 125 -7.59 11.31 -7.14
C LYS A 125 -7.56 12.62 -7.93
N GLU A 126 -7.15 13.70 -7.29
CA GLU A 126 -7.00 15.06 -7.79
C GLU A 126 -5.70 15.32 -8.58
N VAL A 127 -4.76 14.37 -8.52
CA VAL A 127 -3.49 14.38 -9.26
C VAL A 127 -3.69 13.58 -10.53
N ASP A 128 -3.31 14.12 -11.68
CA ASP A 128 -3.39 13.41 -12.96
C ASP A 128 -2.36 12.26 -13.03
N GLU A 129 -2.53 11.37 -14.01
CA GLU A 129 -1.69 10.17 -14.12
C GLU A 129 -0.22 10.50 -14.40
N HIS A 130 0.05 11.51 -15.21
CA HIS A 130 1.43 11.90 -15.54
C HIS A 130 2.13 12.44 -14.29
N THR A 131 1.50 13.38 -13.59
CA THR A 131 2.04 13.94 -12.34
C THR A 131 2.22 12.87 -11.27
N PHE A 132 1.28 11.92 -11.16
CA PHE A 132 1.43 10.81 -10.21
C PHE A 132 2.60 9.88 -10.57
N ARG A 133 2.86 9.63 -11.87
CA ARG A 133 4.04 8.86 -12.30
C ARG A 133 5.35 9.57 -11.96
N GLU A 134 5.42 10.89 -12.15
CA GLU A 134 6.58 11.69 -11.72
C GLU A 134 6.75 11.67 -10.19
N PHE A 135 5.65 11.69 -9.44
CA PHE A 135 5.67 11.51 -7.99
C PHE A 135 6.20 10.14 -7.57
N GLN A 136 5.84 9.07 -8.29
CA GLN A 136 6.41 7.74 -8.05
C GLN A 136 7.91 7.69 -8.29
N LYS A 137 8.40 8.30 -9.38
CA LYS A 137 9.84 8.42 -9.63
C LYS A 137 10.52 9.22 -8.54
N ALA A 138 9.96 10.35 -8.12
CA ALA A 138 10.53 11.22 -7.11
C ALA A 138 10.65 10.52 -5.74
N PHE A 139 9.60 9.83 -5.27
CA PHE A 139 9.68 9.11 -4.00
C PHE A 139 10.65 7.91 -4.07
N SER A 140 10.79 7.27 -5.24
CA SER A 140 11.76 6.19 -5.45
C SER A 140 13.19 6.72 -5.46
N LYS A 141 13.41 7.89 -6.07
CA LYS A 141 14.69 8.61 -6.01
C LYS A 141 15.07 8.94 -4.58
N PHE A 142 14.13 9.46 -3.78
CA PHE A 142 14.37 9.75 -2.36
C PHE A 142 14.78 8.49 -1.56
N TYR A 143 14.10 7.38 -1.79
CA TYR A 143 14.42 6.11 -1.13
C TYR A 143 15.79 5.55 -1.54
N ALA A 144 16.12 5.61 -2.83
CA ALA A 144 17.42 5.24 -3.36
C ALA A 144 18.53 6.12 -2.78
N LYS A 145 18.33 7.44 -2.74
CA LYS A 145 19.23 8.41 -2.11
C LYS A 145 19.51 8.06 -0.65
N ARG A 146 18.52 7.56 0.10
CA ARG A 146 18.69 7.22 1.53
C ARG A 146 19.34 5.87 1.80
N SER A 147 19.32 4.96 0.84
CA SER A 147 19.84 3.60 1.01
C SER A 147 21.35 3.58 1.27
N GLU A 148 21.79 2.71 2.18
CA GLU A 148 23.20 2.59 2.58
C GLU A 148 23.61 1.13 2.82
N GLY A 149 24.87 0.81 2.50
CA GLY A 149 25.49 -0.46 2.83
C GLY A 149 25.14 -1.54 1.80
N LYS A 150 24.66 -2.67 2.27
CA LYS A 150 24.14 -3.77 1.45
C LYS A 150 22.66 -3.55 1.16
N ALA A 151 22.29 -3.63 -0.11
CA ALA A 151 20.89 -3.66 -0.52
C ALA A 151 20.56 -4.99 -1.20
N TYR A 152 19.27 -5.23 -1.38
CA TYR A 152 18.73 -6.41 -2.05
C TYR A 152 17.89 -5.99 -3.24
N LEU A 153 17.90 -6.77 -4.31
CA LEU A 153 17.06 -6.57 -5.49
C LEU A 153 16.33 -7.88 -5.80
N ILE A 154 15.01 -7.79 -5.93
CA ILE A 154 14.16 -8.96 -6.16
C ILE A 154 13.50 -8.90 -7.53
N PHE A 155 13.77 -9.93 -8.33
CA PHE A 155 13.03 -10.35 -9.52
C PHE A 155 13.54 -11.75 -9.93
N PRO A 156 12.79 -12.51 -10.75
CA PRO A 156 13.18 -13.88 -11.10
C PRO A 156 14.52 -13.91 -11.83
N HIS A 157 15.36 -14.90 -11.52
CA HIS A 157 16.72 -15.01 -12.09
C HIS A 157 16.76 -15.22 -13.60
N ASP A 158 15.66 -15.70 -14.17
CA ASP A 158 15.45 -16.04 -15.57
C ASP A 158 14.72 -14.93 -16.36
N LYS A 159 14.35 -13.82 -15.71
CA LYS A 159 13.66 -12.70 -16.37
C LYS A 159 14.56 -11.49 -16.53
N GLN A 160 14.31 -10.73 -17.59
CA GLN A 160 14.90 -9.42 -17.83
C GLN A 160 13.80 -8.35 -17.76
N PRO A 161 13.66 -7.64 -16.62
CA PRO A 161 12.70 -6.54 -16.51
C PRO A 161 13.09 -5.39 -17.46
N SER A 162 12.11 -4.59 -17.89
CA SER A 162 12.34 -3.46 -18.82
C SER A 162 13.32 -2.45 -18.22
N LYS A 163 14.28 -1.99 -19.05
CA LYS A 163 15.26 -0.94 -18.70
C LYS A 163 14.61 0.41 -18.35
N ASP A 164 13.37 0.63 -18.77
CA ASP A 164 12.62 1.85 -18.46
C ASP A 164 11.97 1.80 -17.07
N GLY A 165 11.98 0.62 -16.42
CA GLY A 165 11.43 0.44 -15.07
C GLY A 165 12.13 1.34 -14.04
N ILE A 166 11.36 1.81 -13.05
CA ILE A 166 11.81 2.80 -12.04
C ILE A 166 13.14 2.39 -11.38
N PHE A 167 13.35 1.11 -11.09
CA PHE A 167 14.61 0.67 -10.52
C PHE A 167 15.82 1.01 -11.41
N TYR A 168 15.75 0.74 -12.72
CA TYR A 168 16.88 0.98 -13.62
C TYR A 168 17.00 2.43 -14.07
N SER A 169 15.87 3.10 -14.30
CA SER A 169 15.86 4.48 -14.80
C SER A 169 16.04 5.54 -13.71
N ILE A 170 15.75 5.21 -12.45
CA ILE A 170 15.76 6.17 -11.33
C ILE A 170 16.60 5.67 -10.16
N GLU A 171 16.28 4.50 -9.59
CA GLU A 171 16.84 4.09 -8.30
C GLU A 171 18.33 3.69 -8.42
N LEU A 172 18.69 2.90 -9.43
CA LEU A 172 20.06 2.44 -9.66
C LEU A 172 21.03 3.60 -9.99
N PRO A 173 20.69 4.54 -10.90
CA PRO A 173 21.51 5.74 -11.11
C PRO A 173 21.72 6.54 -9.81
N GLU A 174 20.67 6.77 -9.03
CA GLU A 174 20.76 7.50 -7.76
C GLU A 174 21.65 6.76 -6.74
N ILE A 175 21.56 5.43 -6.66
CA ILE A 175 22.43 4.59 -5.83
C ILE A 175 23.90 4.77 -6.22
N ILE A 176 24.21 4.74 -7.52
CA ILE A 176 25.56 4.89 -8.07
C ILE A 176 26.11 6.29 -7.75
N GLU A 177 25.30 7.32 -7.96
CA GLU A 177 25.67 8.72 -7.74
C GLU A 177 25.97 9.01 -6.25
N ASN A 178 25.15 8.50 -5.33
CA ASN A 178 25.29 8.78 -3.90
C ASN A 178 26.39 7.96 -3.22
N LYS A 179 26.88 6.87 -3.83
CA LYS A 179 28.03 6.07 -3.35
C LYS A 179 27.90 5.47 -1.93
N LYS A 180 26.71 5.45 -1.34
CA LYS A 180 26.43 4.91 0.02
C LYS A 180 26.14 3.42 0.04
N VAL A 181 25.61 2.88 -1.06
CA VAL A 181 25.43 1.43 -1.22
C VAL A 181 26.72 0.85 -1.76
N ASN A 182 27.19 -0.22 -1.11
CA ASN A 182 28.41 -0.94 -1.48
C ASN A 182 28.10 -2.09 -2.45
N LYS A 183 26.97 -2.77 -2.27
CA LYS A 183 26.56 -3.90 -3.12
C LYS A 183 25.05 -4.10 -3.09
N ILE A 184 24.53 -4.64 -4.19
CA ILE A 184 23.15 -5.09 -4.35
C ILE A 184 23.16 -6.61 -4.59
N VAL A 185 22.57 -7.36 -3.67
CA VAL A 185 22.41 -8.82 -3.78
C VAL A 185 21.14 -9.15 -4.55
N TRP A 186 21.21 -10.06 -5.52
CA TRP A 186 20.08 -10.46 -6.35
C TRP A 186 19.36 -11.68 -5.75
N ILE A 187 18.22 -11.44 -5.13
CA ILE A 187 17.36 -12.49 -4.59
C ILE A 187 16.43 -13.00 -5.69
N ASP A 188 16.41 -14.32 -5.88
CA ASP A 188 15.46 -14.96 -6.78
C ASP A 188 14.05 -14.92 -6.17
N GLN A 189 13.11 -14.29 -6.87
CA GLN A 189 11.71 -14.23 -6.46
C GLN A 189 11.09 -15.62 -6.27
N ASN A 190 11.56 -16.62 -7.01
CA ASN A 190 11.02 -17.98 -6.89
C ASN A 190 11.38 -18.66 -5.56
N LYS A 191 12.35 -18.10 -4.80
CA LYS A 191 12.81 -18.63 -3.52
C LYS A 191 12.21 -17.91 -2.31
N LEU A 192 11.36 -16.91 -2.49
CA LEU A 192 10.80 -16.11 -1.37
C LEU A 192 9.97 -16.95 -0.38
N THR A 193 9.39 -18.06 -0.83
CA THR A 193 8.59 -18.96 0.02
C THR A 193 9.38 -20.18 0.52
N ASP A 194 10.65 -20.31 0.12
CA ASP A 194 11.50 -21.41 0.59
C ASP A 194 12.02 -21.11 1.99
N LYS A 195 11.52 -21.86 2.98
CA LYS A 195 11.90 -21.70 4.39
C LYS A 195 13.38 -22.02 4.67
N ASN A 196 14.03 -22.76 3.78
CA ASN A 196 15.44 -23.12 3.93
C ASN A 196 16.36 -22.09 3.26
N TYR A 197 15.80 -21.17 2.46
CA TYR A 197 16.57 -20.18 1.75
C TYR A 197 16.83 -18.95 2.62
N LYS A 198 18.09 -18.75 2.99
CA LYS A 198 18.57 -17.59 3.75
C LYS A 198 19.09 -16.53 2.80
N TRP A 199 18.45 -15.37 2.78
CA TRP A 199 18.81 -14.28 1.88
C TRP A 199 20.19 -13.70 2.21
N GLU A 200 20.62 -13.81 3.45
CA GLU A 200 21.91 -13.36 3.94
C GLU A 200 23.07 -14.17 3.36
N ASP A 201 22.79 -15.42 2.95
CA ASP A 201 23.76 -16.35 2.38
C ASP A 201 23.82 -16.27 0.84
N GLU A 202 22.93 -15.49 0.21
CA GLU A 202 22.92 -15.32 -1.24
C GLU A 202 24.18 -14.61 -1.72
N LYS A 203 24.86 -15.22 -2.70
CA LYS A 203 26.14 -14.75 -3.24
C LYS A 203 26.00 -14.12 -4.61
N LYS A 204 24.83 -14.24 -5.26
CA LYS A 204 24.59 -13.61 -6.55
C LYS A 204 24.51 -12.10 -6.39
N ILE A 205 25.54 -11.40 -6.87
CA ILE A 205 25.61 -9.95 -6.85
C ILE A 205 24.99 -9.42 -8.13
N TYR A 206 24.03 -8.50 -8.00
CA TYR A 206 23.49 -7.75 -9.13
C TYR A 206 24.44 -6.62 -9.54
N TRP A 207 24.90 -5.86 -8.55
CA TRP A 207 25.79 -4.73 -8.74
C TRP A 207 26.69 -4.55 -7.52
N GLU A 208 27.92 -4.12 -7.73
CA GLU A 208 28.87 -3.79 -6.68
C GLU A 208 29.58 -2.48 -7.03
N LYS A 209 29.81 -1.65 -6.01
CA LYS A 209 30.54 -0.40 -6.15
C LYS A 209 31.98 -0.72 -6.61
N PRO A 210 32.49 -0.06 -7.66
CA PRO A 210 33.88 -0.25 -8.10
C PRO A 210 34.86 -0.01 -6.95
N LYS A 211 35.88 -0.87 -6.85
CA LYS A 211 37.00 -0.65 -5.92
C LYS A 211 37.82 0.56 -6.41
N PRO A 212 38.32 1.41 -5.50
CA PRO A 212 39.21 2.52 -5.86
C PRO A 212 40.51 2.04 -6.49
#